data_AF-A0A948VJ32-F1
#
_entry.id   AF-A0A948VJ32-F1
#
_cell.length_a   1.000
_cell.length_b   1.000
_cell.length_c   1.000
_cell.angle_alpha   90.00
_cell.angle_beta   90.00
_cell.angle_gamma   90.00
#
_symmetry.space_group_name_H-M   'P 1'
#
loop_
_entity.id
_entity.type
_entity.pdbx_description
1 polymer ?
#
loop_
_entity_poly.entity_id
_entity_poly.type
_entity_poly.pdbx_seq_one_letter_code
_entity_poly.pdbx_strand_id
1 'polypeptide(L)'
;LSCLLGLAVFIWAQGIGGYAAGLVSLVLYVFSSNFIGHGTLVTTDVPLALFYFLSVYCLWRWFRKPTVVHAVLCGAAAGFALGSKFSGVIIFPVFIVLLILNPSQIKIKFSGLIFHIFVFFCSVFFVMLLLYRGNSIGLYLDGIEYLSGYMKRGWSTFMAGRHSLSGWRHYFAVTFLLKTPVGLLALLGLSAVFFRKAAREEKIFLLIPPLVFFAVASFSRIQIGHRHILPVYPFLFVWTGYSIKNLYDRKSRLVVSTASAILLLWYIFSCMSAHPWHLGYFNEIAGGPANGYKFLTDSNVDWGQGLKELGIWYKKNNPSVIYFSYFGTGDPHYYGIRYVPVGFVTHVPDEERQGDDIVPGGSERIFFAVSATNLQATYYSDREVFSFLKGIPPATLPANSIFVYDLTKNPDALRKLADIFGGFGNVKQMKYLEMRIKGLKRIGGK
;
A
#
# COMPACT_ATOMS: atom_id res chain seq x y z
N LEU A 1 -7.61 0.12 15.25
CA LEU A 1 -7.65 -1.14 14.46
C LEU A 1 -6.27 -1.75 14.27
N SER A 2 -5.24 -0.99 13.84
CA SER A 2 -3.86 -1.49 13.71
C SER A 2 -3.35 -2.20 14.98
N CYS A 3 -3.43 -1.57 16.16
CA CYS A 3 -3.02 -2.21 17.42
C CYS A 3 -3.78 -3.51 17.75
N LEU A 4 -5.08 -3.60 17.39
CA LEU A 4 -5.86 -4.82 17.58
C LEU A 4 -5.38 -5.96 16.67
N LEU A 5 -4.91 -5.64 15.46
CA LEU A 5 -4.32 -6.63 14.57
C LEU A 5 -3.00 -7.15 15.13
N GLY A 6 -2.14 -6.27 15.66
CA GLY A 6 -0.93 -6.69 16.37
C GLY A 6 -1.23 -7.61 17.55
N LEU A 7 -2.24 -7.28 18.36
CA LEU A 7 -2.69 -8.14 19.45
C LEU A 7 -3.22 -9.49 18.95
N ALA A 8 -4.02 -9.51 17.88
CA ALA A 8 -4.54 -10.75 17.30
C ALA A 8 -3.41 -11.65 16.77
N VAL A 9 -2.40 -11.06 16.10
CA VAL A 9 -1.20 -11.75 15.63
C VAL A 9 -0.46 -12.39 16.81
N PHE A 10 -0.25 -11.63 17.89
CA PHE A 10 0.38 -12.13 19.11
C PHE A 10 -0.40 -13.30 19.71
N ILE A 11 -1.72 -13.14 19.92
CA ILE A 11 -2.58 -14.14 20.57
C ILE A 11 -2.59 -15.45 19.78
N TRP A 12 -2.77 -15.38 18.46
CA TRP A 12 -2.80 -16.60 17.66
C TRP A 12 -1.44 -17.30 17.71
N ALA A 13 -0.35 -16.58 17.42
CA ALA A 13 1.00 -17.16 17.45
C ALA A 13 1.36 -17.73 18.83
N GLN A 14 1.00 -17.05 19.92
CA GLN A 14 1.17 -17.56 21.28
C GLN A 14 0.40 -18.87 21.49
N GLY A 15 -0.85 -18.94 21.02
CA GLY A 15 -1.72 -20.10 21.18
C GLY A 15 -1.23 -21.38 20.48
N ILE A 16 -0.43 -21.24 19.40
CA ILE A 16 0.09 -22.40 18.64
C ILE A 16 1.59 -22.66 18.87
N GLY A 17 2.37 -21.63 19.20
CA GLY A 17 3.84 -21.69 19.29
C GLY A 17 4.43 -21.28 20.63
N GLY A 18 3.60 -20.90 21.62
CA GLY A 18 4.04 -20.41 22.93
C GLY A 18 4.46 -18.94 22.91
N TYR A 19 4.82 -18.40 24.08
CA TYR A 19 5.04 -16.96 24.28
C TYR A 19 6.11 -16.35 23.35
N ALA A 20 7.21 -17.07 23.10
CA ALA A 20 8.27 -16.62 22.20
C ALA A 20 7.77 -16.46 20.74
N ALA A 21 6.93 -17.38 20.26
CA ALA A 21 6.33 -17.27 18.93
C ALA A 21 5.40 -16.04 18.83
N GLY A 22 4.62 -15.80 19.89
CA GLY A 22 3.81 -14.59 20.05
C GLY A 22 4.65 -13.32 19.93
N LEU A 23 5.69 -13.20 20.75
CA LEU A 23 6.56 -12.02 20.77
C LEU A 23 7.24 -11.76 19.43
N VAL A 24 7.81 -12.78 18.79
CA VAL A 24 8.45 -12.56 17.48
C VAL A 24 7.43 -12.17 16.42
N SER A 25 6.26 -12.80 16.39
CA SER A 25 5.19 -12.39 15.44
C SER A 25 4.78 -10.94 15.67
N LEU A 26 4.70 -10.50 16.93
CA LEU A 26 4.38 -9.12 17.29
C LEU A 26 5.50 -8.15 16.88
N VAL A 27 6.78 -8.50 17.09
CA VAL A 27 7.92 -7.68 16.64
C VAL A 27 7.88 -7.53 15.11
N LEU A 28 7.64 -8.62 14.39
CA LEU A 28 7.49 -8.57 12.93
C LEU A 28 6.36 -7.64 12.50
N TYR A 29 5.22 -7.68 13.20
CA TYR A 29 4.10 -6.79 12.93
C TYR A 29 4.44 -5.32 13.21
N VAL A 30 4.95 -5.01 14.41
CA VAL A 30 5.20 -3.64 14.89
C VAL A 30 6.28 -2.94 14.08
N PHE A 31 7.31 -3.65 13.63
CA PHE A 31 8.36 -3.11 12.76
C PHE A 31 8.05 -3.27 11.26
N SER A 32 6.79 -3.47 10.88
CA SER A 32 6.41 -3.52 9.48
C SER A 32 6.17 -2.10 8.93
N SER A 33 7.07 -1.63 8.05
CA SER A 33 6.89 -0.34 7.36
C SER A 33 5.53 -0.24 6.66
N ASN A 34 5.02 -1.34 6.10
CA ASN A 34 3.70 -1.35 5.47
C ASN A 34 2.56 -1.10 6.48
N PHE A 35 2.58 -1.72 7.67
CA PHE A 35 1.55 -1.49 8.69
C PHE A 35 1.72 -0.17 9.45
N ILE A 36 2.94 0.33 9.64
CA ILE A 36 3.17 1.67 10.18
C ILE A 36 2.62 2.70 9.19
N GLY A 37 3.00 2.62 7.91
CA GLY A 37 2.59 3.57 6.87
C GLY A 37 1.08 3.57 6.61
N HIS A 38 0.45 2.39 6.50
CA HIS A 38 -1.00 2.32 6.29
C HIS A 38 -1.82 2.47 7.58
N GLY A 39 -1.22 2.24 8.74
CA GLY A 39 -1.89 2.38 10.04
C GLY A 39 -2.17 3.83 10.44
N THR A 40 -1.44 4.79 9.87
CA THR A 40 -1.64 6.23 10.08
C THR A 40 -2.62 6.87 9.09
N LEU A 41 -3.13 6.09 8.12
CA LEU A 41 -4.06 6.58 7.11
C LEU A 41 -5.49 6.15 7.39
N VAL A 42 -6.45 7.06 7.18
CA VAL A 42 -7.88 6.76 7.24
C VAL A 42 -8.28 6.03 5.96
N THR A 43 -8.02 4.72 5.92
CA THR A 43 -8.24 3.84 4.76
C THR A 43 -8.85 2.50 5.18
N THR A 44 -9.30 1.72 4.19
CA THR A 44 -9.98 0.44 4.39
C THR A 44 -9.02 -0.76 4.47
N ASP A 45 -7.73 -0.57 4.23
CA ASP A 45 -6.76 -1.65 4.04
C ASP A 45 -6.41 -2.38 5.35
N VAL A 46 -6.10 -1.64 6.43
CA VAL A 46 -5.83 -2.23 7.76
C VAL A 46 -7.09 -2.84 8.41
N PRO A 47 -8.28 -2.21 8.35
CA PRO A 47 -9.52 -2.86 8.75
C PRO A 47 -9.75 -4.20 8.05
N LEU A 48 -9.57 -4.26 6.73
CA LEU A 48 -9.69 -5.51 5.98
C LEU A 48 -8.68 -6.56 6.47
N ALA A 49 -7.41 -6.20 6.61
CA ALA A 49 -6.38 -7.13 7.08
C ALA A 49 -6.70 -7.70 8.47
N LEU A 50 -7.21 -6.85 9.37
CA LEU A 50 -7.65 -7.26 10.71
C LEU A 50 -8.80 -8.26 10.65
N PHE A 51 -9.90 -7.88 10.01
CA PHE A 51 -11.11 -8.67 10.04
C PHE A 51 -10.99 -9.94 9.22
N TYR A 52 -10.26 -9.91 8.09
CA TYR A 52 -9.91 -11.11 7.33
C TYR A 52 -9.09 -12.10 8.19
N PHE A 53 -8.08 -11.62 8.92
CA PHE A 53 -7.28 -12.46 9.82
C PHE A 53 -8.11 -13.01 10.98
N LEU A 54 -8.95 -12.18 11.62
CA LEU A 54 -9.84 -12.61 12.71
C LEU A 54 -10.89 -13.62 12.25
N SER A 55 -11.45 -13.47 11.04
CA SER A 55 -12.38 -14.45 10.47
C SER A 55 -11.74 -15.83 10.38
N VAL A 56 -10.52 -15.91 9.85
CA VAL A 56 -9.80 -17.19 9.76
C VAL A 56 -9.41 -17.70 11.16
N TYR A 57 -8.97 -16.83 12.07
CA TYR A 57 -8.67 -17.20 13.45
C TYR A 57 -9.90 -17.80 14.16
N CYS A 58 -11.06 -17.17 14.05
CA CYS A 58 -12.31 -17.66 14.64
C CYS A 58 -12.76 -18.98 14.02
N LEU A 59 -12.59 -19.14 12.70
CA LEU A 59 -12.83 -20.42 12.04
C LEU A 59 -11.89 -21.50 12.58
N TRP A 60 -10.59 -21.21 12.71
CA TRP A 60 -9.61 -22.11 13.31
C TRP A 60 -9.99 -22.53 14.74
N ARG A 61 -10.45 -21.58 15.58
CA ARG A 61 -10.99 -21.87 16.92
C ARG A 61 -12.23 -22.75 16.87
N TRP A 62 -13.11 -22.52 15.90
CA TRP A 62 -14.31 -23.32 15.68
C TRP A 62 -13.98 -24.77 15.31
N PHE A 63 -12.98 -25.02 14.45
CA PHE A 63 -12.54 -26.38 14.12
C PHE A 63 -12.07 -27.16 15.36
N ARG A 64 -11.42 -26.49 16.32
CA ARG A 64 -10.97 -27.11 17.57
C ARG A 64 -12.10 -27.31 18.58
N LYS A 65 -13.02 -26.35 18.66
CA LYS A 65 -14.16 -26.40 19.57
C LYS A 65 -15.39 -25.78 18.89
N PRO A 66 -16.20 -26.59 18.18
CA PRO A 66 -17.33 -26.09 17.41
C PRO A 66 -18.45 -25.66 18.36
N THR A 67 -18.51 -24.36 18.67
CA THR A 67 -19.56 -23.74 19.47
C THR A 67 -20.29 -22.68 18.66
N VAL A 68 -21.54 -22.37 19.06
CA VAL A 68 -22.33 -21.30 18.46
C VAL A 68 -21.60 -19.96 18.61
N VAL A 69 -20.97 -19.71 19.76
CA VAL A 69 -20.17 -18.50 20.00
C VAL A 69 -19.06 -18.35 18.95
N HIS A 70 -18.28 -19.40 18.66
CA HIS A 70 -17.25 -19.30 17.62
C HIS A 70 -17.84 -19.09 16.22
N ALA A 71 -19.01 -19.66 15.92
CA ALA A 71 -19.70 -19.43 14.64
C ALA A 71 -20.17 -17.96 14.52
N VAL A 72 -20.74 -17.38 15.58
CA VAL A 72 -21.11 -15.96 15.65
C VAL A 72 -19.87 -15.06 15.52
N LEU A 73 -18.80 -15.31 16.28
CA LEU A 73 -17.58 -14.49 16.19
C LEU A 73 -16.94 -14.56 14.80
N CYS A 74 -16.93 -15.75 14.18
CA CYS A 74 -16.47 -15.93 12.82
C CYS A 74 -17.32 -15.14 11.81
N GLY A 75 -18.65 -15.22 11.94
CA GLY A 75 -19.60 -14.50 11.09
C GLY A 75 -19.50 -13.00 11.25
N ALA A 76 -19.38 -12.50 12.49
CA ALA A 76 -19.23 -11.09 12.76
C ALA A 76 -17.91 -10.55 12.17
N ALA A 77 -16.79 -11.24 12.37
CA ALA A 77 -15.52 -10.87 11.77
C ALA A 77 -15.60 -10.87 10.23
N ALA A 78 -16.26 -11.86 9.62
CA ALA A 78 -16.45 -11.91 8.17
C ALA A 78 -17.34 -10.75 7.67
N GLY A 79 -18.41 -10.42 8.39
CA GLY A 79 -19.25 -9.25 8.11
C GLY A 79 -18.46 -7.94 8.16
N PHE A 80 -17.61 -7.74 9.16
CA PHE A 80 -16.73 -6.56 9.22
C PHE A 80 -15.68 -6.56 8.11
N ALA A 81 -15.18 -7.72 7.67
CA ALA A 81 -14.26 -7.81 6.52
C ALA A 81 -14.95 -7.36 5.22
N LEU A 82 -16.19 -7.79 4.98
CA LEU A 82 -17.01 -7.35 3.84
C LEU A 82 -17.27 -5.85 3.89
N GLY A 83 -17.69 -5.35 5.06
CA GLY A 83 -17.96 -3.92 5.27
C GLY A 83 -16.71 -3.04 5.22
N SER A 84 -15.52 -3.61 5.43
CA SER A 84 -14.26 -2.87 5.30
C SER A 84 -13.92 -2.60 3.84
N LYS A 85 -13.97 -3.62 2.98
CA LYS A 85 -13.58 -3.50 1.56
C LYS A 85 -14.20 -4.65 0.76
N PHE A 86 -14.59 -4.40 -0.50
CA PHE A 86 -15.20 -5.41 -1.35
C PHE A 86 -14.35 -6.69 -1.56
N SER A 87 -13.02 -6.57 -1.50
CA SER A 87 -12.11 -7.74 -1.52
C SER A 87 -12.25 -8.64 -0.30
N GLY A 88 -12.96 -8.23 0.75
CA GLY A 88 -13.34 -9.07 1.88
C GLY A 88 -14.15 -10.29 1.46
N VAL A 89 -14.83 -10.26 0.30
CA VAL A 89 -15.57 -11.41 -0.26
C VAL A 89 -14.69 -12.65 -0.49
N ILE A 90 -13.37 -12.46 -0.60
CA ILE A 90 -12.37 -13.54 -0.73
C ILE A 90 -12.39 -14.48 0.49
N ILE A 91 -12.94 -14.08 1.64
CA ILE A 91 -13.06 -14.96 2.81
C ILE A 91 -13.90 -16.21 2.53
N PHE A 92 -14.91 -16.13 1.65
CA PHE A 92 -15.78 -17.25 1.34
C PHE A 92 -15.07 -18.39 0.59
N PRO A 93 -14.39 -18.15 -0.56
CA PRO A 93 -13.61 -19.21 -1.20
C PRO A 93 -12.51 -19.76 -0.29
N VAL A 94 -11.90 -18.92 0.57
CA VAL A 94 -10.94 -19.39 1.58
C VAL A 94 -11.59 -20.39 2.54
N PHE A 95 -12.75 -20.06 3.09
CA PHE A 95 -13.48 -20.94 4.01
C PHE A 95 -13.89 -22.26 3.36
N ILE A 96 -14.36 -22.22 2.11
CA ILE A 96 -14.68 -23.42 1.33
C ILE A 96 -13.46 -24.33 1.21
N VAL A 97 -12.30 -23.77 0.81
CA VAL A 97 -11.06 -24.56 0.68
C VAL A 97 -10.61 -25.12 2.03
N LEU A 98 -10.70 -24.35 3.12
CA LEU A 98 -10.35 -24.82 4.47
C LEU A 98 -11.25 -25.98 4.94
N LEU A 99 -12.57 -25.91 4.68
CA LEU A 99 -13.51 -26.98 4.97
C LEU A 99 -13.21 -28.25 4.18
N ILE A 100 -12.85 -28.13 2.90
CA ILE A 100 -12.49 -29.25 2.02
C ILE A 100 -11.17 -29.91 2.45
N LEU A 101 -10.17 -29.13 2.89
CA LEU A 101 -8.84 -29.65 3.21
C LEU A 101 -8.76 -30.26 4.63
N ASN A 102 -9.67 -29.90 5.53
CA ASN A 102 -9.65 -30.34 6.93
C ASN A 102 -10.94 -31.02 7.44
N PRO A 103 -11.60 -31.90 6.65
CA PRO A 103 -12.92 -32.44 7.00
C PRO A 103 -12.90 -33.32 8.25
N SER A 104 -11.80 -34.04 8.49
CA SER A 104 -11.64 -34.96 9.62
C SER A 104 -11.63 -34.27 10.99
N GLN A 105 -11.45 -32.95 11.03
CA GLN A 105 -11.49 -32.17 12.27
C GLN A 105 -12.92 -31.70 12.61
N ILE A 106 -13.89 -31.87 11.72
CA ILE A 106 -15.28 -31.47 11.95
C ILE A 106 -15.96 -32.55 12.80
N LYS A 107 -15.94 -32.38 14.13
CA LYS A 107 -16.48 -33.34 15.11
C LYS A 107 -17.97 -33.11 15.44
N ILE A 108 -18.74 -32.58 14.50
CA ILE A 108 -20.18 -32.33 14.66
C ILE A 108 -20.99 -33.08 13.60
N LYS A 109 -22.22 -33.46 13.95
CA LYS A 109 -23.16 -34.07 13.00
C LYS A 109 -23.47 -33.08 11.87
N PHE A 110 -23.84 -33.60 10.70
CA PHE A 110 -24.16 -32.78 9.52
C PHE A 110 -25.26 -31.74 9.79
N SER A 111 -26.32 -32.09 10.53
CA SER A 111 -27.36 -31.14 10.95
C SER A 111 -26.81 -30.02 11.84
N GLY A 112 -25.87 -30.35 12.73
CA GLY A 112 -25.14 -29.36 13.53
C GLY A 112 -24.27 -28.46 12.65
N LEU A 113 -23.58 -29.02 11.65
CA LEU A 113 -22.80 -28.22 10.70
C LEU A 113 -23.67 -27.20 9.96
N ILE A 114 -24.83 -27.62 9.44
CA ILE A 114 -25.79 -26.73 8.79
C ILE A 114 -26.25 -25.62 9.75
N PHE A 115 -26.56 -25.96 11.00
CA PHE A 115 -26.97 -24.97 11.99
C PHE A 115 -25.88 -23.93 12.26
N HIS A 116 -24.62 -24.34 12.39
CA HIS A 116 -23.52 -23.40 12.59
C HIS A 116 -23.25 -22.54 11.36
N ILE A 117 -23.41 -23.08 10.15
CA ILE A 117 -23.34 -22.32 8.90
C ILE A 117 -24.46 -21.26 8.85
N PHE A 118 -25.69 -21.64 9.23
CA PHE A 118 -26.81 -20.71 9.34
C PHE A 118 -26.51 -19.58 10.33
N VAL A 119 -26.07 -19.91 11.56
CA VAL A 119 -25.67 -18.92 12.57
C VAL A 119 -24.57 -18.00 12.05
N PHE A 120 -23.57 -18.53 11.37
CA PHE A 120 -22.51 -17.76 10.74
C PHE A 120 -23.08 -16.72 9.75
N PHE A 121 -23.94 -17.14 8.82
CA PHE A 121 -24.54 -16.23 7.84
C PHE A 121 -25.50 -15.21 8.47
N CYS A 122 -26.28 -15.59 9.49
CA CYS A 122 -27.08 -14.65 10.26
C CYS A 122 -26.21 -13.58 10.91
N SER A 123 -25.05 -13.96 11.46
CA SER A 123 -24.11 -13.02 12.07
C SER A 123 -23.45 -12.10 11.04
N VAL A 124 -23.06 -12.62 9.86
CA VAL A 124 -22.58 -11.79 8.74
C VAL A 124 -23.64 -10.77 8.34
N PHE A 125 -24.87 -11.23 8.11
CA PHE A 125 -25.98 -10.38 7.71
C PHE A 125 -26.29 -9.32 8.76
N PHE A 126 -26.29 -9.69 10.04
CA PHE A 126 -26.52 -8.75 11.15
C PHE A 126 -25.45 -7.65 11.20
N VAL A 127 -24.16 -7.98 11.05
CA VAL A 127 -23.10 -6.96 11.00
C VAL A 127 -23.26 -6.05 9.79
N MET A 128 -23.56 -6.60 8.61
CA MET A 128 -23.81 -5.80 7.41
C MET A 128 -25.03 -4.88 7.61
N LEU A 129 -26.11 -5.38 8.20
CA LEU A 129 -27.29 -4.60 8.54
C LEU A 129 -26.93 -3.42 9.44
N LEU A 130 -26.11 -3.62 10.47
CA LEU A 130 -25.65 -2.55 11.36
C LEU A 130 -24.78 -1.51 10.64
N LEU A 131 -23.80 -1.94 9.85
CA LEU A 131 -22.90 -1.04 9.11
C LEU A 131 -23.66 -0.17 8.10
N TYR A 132 -24.72 -0.72 7.51
CA TYR A 132 -25.60 -0.04 6.56
C TYR A 132 -26.88 0.51 7.20
N ARG A 133 -26.88 0.71 8.52
CA ARG A 133 -27.95 1.38 9.29
C ARG A 133 -29.36 0.79 9.05
N GLY A 134 -29.44 -0.51 8.83
CA GLY A 134 -30.70 -1.27 8.72
C GLY A 134 -31.35 -1.25 7.34
N ASN A 135 -31.35 -0.11 6.64
CA ASN A 135 -32.14 0.08 5.43
C ASN A 135 -31.30 0.28 4.15
N SER A 136 -29.98 0.46 4.27
CA SER A 136 -29.13 0.87 3.14
C SER A 136 -28.23 -0.25 2.62
N ILE A 137 -28.52 -1.52 2.91
CA ILE A 137 -27.65 -2.65 2.52
C ILE A 137 -27.50 -2.79 1.00
N GLY A 138 -28.47 -2.29 0.22
CA GLY A 138 -28.40 -2.20 -1.24
C GLY A 138 -27.17 -1.43 -1.74
N LEU A 139 -26.70 -0.43 -0.99
CA LEU A 139 -25.50 0.35 -1.35
C LEU A 139 -24.23 -0.51 -1.43
N TYR A 140 -24.17 -1.63 -0.71
CA TYR A 140 -23.06 -2.58 -0.84
C TYR A 140 -23.05 -3.22 -2.24
N LEU A 141 -24.22 -3.60 -2.74
CA LEU A 141 -24.39 -4.18 -4.07
C LEU A 141 -24.14 -3.15 -5.16
N ASP A 142 -24.66 -1.93 -5.00
CA ASP A 142 -24.40 -0.80 -5.90
C ASP A 142 -22.90 -0.51 -5.98
N GLY A 143 -22.20 -0.56 -4.85
CA GLY A 143 -20.74 -0.39 -4.80
C GLY A 143 -19.97 -1.50 -5.51
N ILE A 144 -20.43 -2.75 -5.44
CA ILE A 144 -19.85 -3.86 -6.21
C ILE A 144 -20.09 -3.64 -7.71
N GLU A 145 -21.29 -3.24 -8.11
CA GLU A 145 -21.63 -2.96 -9.51
C GLU A 145 -20.78 -1.81 -10.06
N TYR A 146 -20.67 -0.72 -9.30
CA TYR A 146 -19.80 0.41 -9.62
C TYR A 146 -18.35 -0.03 -9.81
N LEU A 147 -17.79 -0.81 -8.87
CA LEU A 147 -16.42 -1.32 -8.97
C LEU A 147 -16.23 -2.22 -10.20
N SER A 148 -17.20 -3.09 -10.48
CA SER A 148 -17.18 -3.97 -11.65
C SER A 148 -17.15 -3.18 -12.96
N GLY A 149 -17.98 -2.14 -13.07
CA GLY A 149 -17.95 -1.20 -14.20
C GLY A 149 -16.60 -0.52 -14.36
N TYR A 150 -15.99 -0.11 -13.24
CA TYR A 150 -14.67 0.52 -13.23
C TYR A 150 -13.55 -0.45 -13.68
N MET A 151 -13.56 -1.70 -13.21
CA MET A 151 -12.60 -2.73 -13.61
C MET A 151 -12.69 -3.08 -15.10
N LYS A 152 -13.88 -3.00 -15.71
CA LYS A 152 -14.06 -3.23 -17.15
C LYS A 152 -13.33 -2.20 -18.01
N ARG A 153 -13.31 -0.92 -17.59
CA ARG A 153 -12.63 0.17 -18.30
C ARG A 153 -11.10 0.05 -18.28
N GLY A 154 -10.55 -0.71 -17.34
CA GLY A 154 -9.12 -0.83 -17.11
C GLY A 154 -8.58 0.30 -16.24
N TRP A 155 -7.44 0.06 -15.59
CA TRP A 155 -6.80 1.02 -14.70
C TRP A 155 -5.32 1.15 -15.05
N SER A 156 -4.87 2.37 -15.29
CA SER A 156 -3.48 2.61 -15.69
C SER A 156 -2.53 2.27 -14.54
N THR A 157 -1.71 1.25 -14.76
CA THR A 157 -0.75 0.73 -13.81
C THR A 157 0.65 0.91 -14.37
N PHE A 158 1.59 1.34 -13.53
CA PHE A 158 3.00 1.45 -13.88
C PHE A 158 3.82 0.36 -13.20
N MET A 159 4.71 -0.28 -13.97
CA MET A 159 5.70 -1.21 -13.44
C MET A 159 6.99 -1.16 -14.26
N ALA A 160 8.11 -0.84 -13.61
CA ALA A 160 9.47 -0.88 -14.19
C ALA A 160 9.58 -0.20 -15.57
N GLY A 161 9.06 1.03 -15.69
CA GLY A 161 9.10 1.82 -16.93
C GLY A 161 8.02 1.48 -17.96
N ARG A 162 7.13 0.54 -17.66
CA ARG A 162 6.02 0.13 -18.55
C ARG A 162 4.67 0.49 -17.96
N HIS A 163 3.69 0.70 -18.82
CA HIS A 163 2.30 1.00 -18.46
C HIS A 163 1.37 -0.10 -18.96
N SER A 164 0.33 -0.42 -18.19
CA SER A 164 -0.71 -1.38 -18.59
C SER A 164 -2.06 -0.96 -18.05
N LEU A 165 -3.11 -1.07 -18.87
CA LEU A 165 -4.51 -0.85 -18.45
C LEU A 165 -5.15 -2.11 -17.86
N SER A 166 -4.56 -3.29 -18.10
CA SER A 166 -5.01 -4.58 -17.59
C SER A 166 -4.16 -5.12 -16.44
N GLY A 167 -3.02 -4.47 -16.15
CA GLY A 167 -2.05 -4.88 -15.16
C GLY A 167 -1.15 -6.05 -15.60
N TRP A 168 -0.49 -6.68 -14.63
CA TRP A 168 0.34 -7.87 -14.79
C TRP A 168 0.00 -8.90 -13.71
N ARG A 169 -0.06 -10.18 -14.08
CA ARG A 169 -0.34 -11.26 -13.11
C ARG A 169 0.70 -11.34 -11.99
N HIS A 170 1.94 -10.93 -12.25
CA HIS A 170 3.03 -10.94 -11.28
C HIS A 170 3.20 -9.60 -10.54
N TYR A 171 2.31 -8.62 -10.73
CA TYR A 171 2.42 -7.31 -10.08
C TYR A 171 2.53 -7.43 -8.56
N PHE A 172 1.62 -8.18 -7.93
CA PHE A 172 1.64 -8.32 -6.48
C PHE A 172 2.85 -9.11 -5.96
N ALA A 173 3.38 -10.06 -6.74
CA ALA A 173 4.65 -10.73 -6.45
C ALA A 173 5.82 -9.73 -6.46
N VAL A 174 5.90 -8.88 -7.49
CA VAL A 174 6.91 -7.82 -7.56
C VAL A 174 6.76 -6.83 -6.41
N THR A 175 5.54 -6.35 -6.13
CA THR A 175 5.34 -5.40 -5.02
C THR A 175 5.69 -6.03 -3.68
N PHE A 176 5.35 -7.31 -3.44
CA PHE A 176 5.72 -8.02 -2.22
C PHE A 176 7.24 -8.10 -2.09
N LEU A 177 7.94 -8.48 -3.16
CA LEU A 177 9.39 -8.60 -3.15
C LEU A 177 10.11 -7.25 -3.01
N LEU A 178 9.55 -6.15 -3.49
CA LEU A 178 10.19 -4.83 -3.42
C LEU A 178 9.79 -4.03 -2.17
N LYS A 179 8.59 -4.26 -1.61
CA LYS A 179 8.06 -3.53 -0.45
C LYS A 179 8.29 -4.28 0.87
N THR A 180 8.82 -5.50 0.83
CA THR A 180 9.23 -6.28 2.01
C THR A 180 10.74 -6.14 2.22
N PRO A 181 11.22 -5.77 3.42
CA PRO A 181 12.65 -5.72 3.70
C PRO A 181 13.34 -7.06 3.44
N VAL A 182 14.57 -7.03 2.94
CA VAL A 182 15.30 -8.25 2.58
C VAL A 182 15.50 -9.16 3.80
N GLY A 183 15.72 -8.59 4.99
CA GLY A 183 15.79 -9.33 6.25
C GLY A 183 14.55 -10.19 6.53
N LEU A 184 13.35 -9.67 6.27
CA LEU A 184 12.09 -10.42 6.42
C LEU A 184 11.91 -11.48 5.32
N LEU A 185 12.26 -11.17 4.06
CA LEU A 185 12.20 -12.16 2.97
C LEU A 185 13.11 -13.37 3.27
N ALA A 186 14.34 -13.12 3.72
CA ALA A 186 15.27 -14.16 4.13
C ALA A 186 14.75 -14.94 5.35
N LEU A 187 14.16 -14.25 6.33
CA LEU A 187 13.58 -14.89 7.52
C LEU A 187 12.37 -15.77 7.18
N LEU A 188 11.54 -15.37 6.21
CA LEU A 188 10.45 -16.19 5.67
C LEU A 188 10.99 -17.44 4.97
N GLY A 189 12.04 -17.29 4.17
CA GLY A 189 12.74 -18.42 3.52
C GLY A 189 13.29 -19.41 4.54
N LEU A 190 13.98 -18.92 5.58
CA LEU A 190 14.48 -19.74 6.69
C LEU A 190 13.32 -20.43 7.43
N SER A 191 12.25 -19.69 7.70
CA SER A 191 11.06 -20.20 8.39
C SER A 191 10.35 -21.30 7.61
N ALA A 192 10.36 -21.26 6.28
CA ALA A 192 9.79 -22.30 5.43
C ALA A 192 10.44 -23.67 5.62
N VAL A 193 11.76 -23.71 5.90
CA VAL A 193 12.50 -24.95 6.17
C VAL A 193 11.97 -25.62 7.44
N PHE A 194 11.81 -24.85 8.51
CA PHE A 194 11.36 -25.37 9.82
C PHE A 194 9.86 -25.60 9.89
N PHE A 195 9.07 -24.89 9.09
CA PHE A 195 7.62 -25.06 9.03
C PHE A 195 7.19 -26.39 8.43
N ARG A 196 8.09 -27.12 7.76
CA ARG A 196 7.84 -28.51 7.33
C ARG A 196 7.49 -29.43 8.49
N LYS A 197 7.98 -29.14 9.71
CA LYS A 197 7.66 -29.89 10.94
C LYS A 197 6.35 -29.44 11.62
N ALA A 198 5.69 -28.39 11.11
CA ALA A 198 4.41 -27.93 11.66
C ALA A 198 3.30 -28.96 11.47
N ALA A 199 2.36 -28.97 12.42
CA ALA A 199 1.16 -29.79 12.31
C ALA A 199 0.32 -29.38 11.08
N ARG A 200 -0.41 -30.35 10.52
CA ARG A 200 -1.13 -30.21 9.24
C ARG A 200 -2.16 -29.09 9.30
N GLU A 201 -2.87 -28.96 10.42
CA GLU A 201 -3.88 -27.91 10.63
C GLU A 201 -3.24 -26.52 10.52
N GLU A 202 -2.13 -26.28 11.21
CA GLU A 202 -1.40 -25.02 11.25
C GLU A 202 -0.88 -24.65 9.87
N LYS A 203 -0.41 -25.63 9.08
CA LYS A 203 -0.03 -25.42 7.67
C LYS A 203 -1.21 -24.95 6.84
N ILE A 204 -2.35 -25.62 6.96
CA ILE A 204 -3.57 -25.29 6.19
C ILE A 204 -4.03 -23.87 6.54
N PHE A 205 -4.16 -23.55 7.83
CA PHE A 205 -4.69 -22.25 8.27
C PHE A 205 -3.73 -21.07 8.11
N LEU A 206 -2.41 -21.30 8.07
CA LEU A 206 -1.43 -20.23 7.88
C LEU A 206 -0.99 -20.05 6.41
N LEU A 207 -1.17 -21.05 5.54
CA LEU A 207 -0.76 -20.95 4.13
C LEU A 207 -1.94 -20.73 3.19
N ILE A 208 -3.08 -21.41 3.39
CA ILE A 208 -4.18 -21.35 2.42
C ILE A 208 -4.80 -19.95 2.32
N PRO A 209 -5.18 -19.26 3.43
CA PRO A 209 -5.73 -17.92 3.33
C PRO A 209 -4.84 -16.93 2.57
N PRO A 210 -3.55 -16.73 2.95
CA PRO A 210 -2.70 -15.80 2.20
C PRO A 210 -2.50 -16.24 0.75
N LEU A 211 -2.37 -17.53 0.44
CA LEU A 211 -2.19 -18.00 -0.94
C LEU A 211 -3.42 -17.74 -1.81
N VAL A 212 -4.63 -18.04 -1.31
CA VAL A 212 -5.87 -17.77 -2.05
C VAL A 212 -6.06 -16.27 -2.23
N PHE A 213 -5.82 -15.47 -1.19
CA PHE A 213 -5.92 -14.02 -1.28
C PHE A 213 -4.95 -13.44 -2.31
N PHE A 214 -3.69 -13.87 -2.26
CA PHE A 214 -2.65 -13.44 -3.18
C PHE A 214 -2.96 -13.86 -4.62
N ALA A 215 -3.46 -15.07 -4.83
CA ALA A 215 -3.87 -15.57 -6.14
C ALA A 215 -5.00 -14.72 -6.71
N VAL A 216 -6.09 -14.50 -5.97
CA VAL A 216 -7.21 -13.67 -6.43
C VAL A 216 -6.75 -12.24 -6.73
N ALA A 217 -5.95 -11.63 -5.85
CA ALA A 217 -5.39 -10.31 -6.08
C ALA A 217 -4.57 -10.24 -7.39
N SER A 218 -3.81 -11.28 -7.71
CA SER A 218 -2.98 -11.37 -8.92
C SER A 218 -3.78 -11.36 -10.23
N PHE A 219 -5.09 -11.66 -10.19
CA PHE A 219 -5.99 -11.55 -11.34
C PHE A 219 -6.83 -10.26 -11.35
N SER A 220 -6.68 -9.41 -10.32
CA SER A 220 -7.32 -8.09 -10.29
C SER A 220 -6.69 -7.16 -11.32
N ARG A 221 -7.53 -6.35 -11.98
CA ARG A 221 -7.09 -5.24 -12.85
C ARG A 221 -6.73 -3.98 -12.07
N ILE A 222 -7.10 -3.90 -10.79
CA ILE A 222 -6.73 -2.79 -9.89
C ILE A 222 -5.41 -3.14 -9.22
N GLN A 223 -4.33 -2.58 -9.75
CA GLN A 223 -2.96 -2.88 -9.37
C GLN A 223 -2.20 -1.60 -9.04
N ILE A 224 -2.70 -0.84 -8.06
CA ILE A 224 -2.23 0.52 -7.76
C ILE A 224 -1.46 0.63 -6.45
N GLY A 225 -1.19 -0.49 -5.80
CA GLY A 225 -0.62 -0.43 -4.46
C GLY A 225 -0.43 -1.78 -3.82
N HIS A 226 0.71 -1.94 -3.16
CA HIS A 226 0.99 -3.04 -2.26
C HIS A 226 -0.06 -3.20 -1.15
N ARG A 227 -0.75 -2.11 -0.78
CA ARG A 227 -1.82 -2.08 0.21
C ARG A 227 -2.93 -3.11 -0.04
N HIS A 228 -3.16 -3.50 -1.28
CA HIS A 228 -4.18 -4.47 -1.64
C HIS A 228 -3.88 -5.89 -1.15
N ILE A 229 -2.64 -6.21 -0.78
CA ILE A 229 -2.24 -7.53 -0.24
C ILE A 229 -1.84 -7.49 1.24
N LEU A 230 -2.12 -6.41 1.99
CA LEU A 230 -1.90 -6.39 3.44
C LEU A 230 -2.54 -7.57 4.21
N PRO A 231 -3.72 -8.10 3.82
CA PRO A 231 -4.31 -9.26 4.52
C PRO A 231 -3.44 -10.52 4.52
N VAL A 232 -2.41 -10.60 3.67
CA VAL A 232 -1.45 -11.72 3.60
C VAL A 232 -0.47 -11.69 4.78
N TYR A 233 0.00 -10.52 5.18
CA TYR A 233 1.12 -10.37 6.11
C TYR A 233 0.89 -10.90 7.53
N PRO A 234 -0.28 -10.71 8.17
CA PRO A 234 -0.53 -11.25 9.51
C PRO A 234 -0.28 -12.75 9.59
N PHE A 235 -0.65 -13.51 8.55
CA PHE A 235 -0.38 -14.94 8.46
C PHE A 235 1.12 -15.23 8.32
N LEU A 236 1.84 -14.44 7.52
CA LEU A 236 3.30 -14.57 7.36
C LEU A 236 4.04 -14.30 8.69
N PHE A 237 3.56 -13.34 9.49
CA PHE A 237 4.13 -13.04 10.80
C PHE A 237 3.91 -14.19 11.78
N VAL A 238 2.67 -14.70 11.89
CA VAL A 238 2.35 -15.87 12.72
C VAL A 238 3.13 -17.11 12.27
N TRP A 239 3.23 -17.34 10.96
CA TRP A 239 4.04 -18.41 10.38
C TRP A 239 5.51 -18.32 10.83
N THR A 240 6.11 -17.14 10.66
CA THR A 240 7.51 -16.90 11.02
C THR A 240 7.75 -17.09 12.52
N GLY A 241 6.89 -16.52 13.36
CA GLY A 241 7.01 -16.68 14.81
C GLY A 241 6.79 -18.13 15.27
N TYR A 242 5.85 -18.86 14.67
CA TYR A 242 5.63 -20.28 14.97
C TYR A 242 6.88 -21.14 14.69
N SER A 243 7.60 -20.86 13.60
CA SER A 243 8.79 -21.62 13.20
C SER A 243 9.89 -21.61 14.26
N ILE A 244 9.91 -20.64 15.18
CA ILE A 244 10.85 -20.58 16.32
C ILE A 244 10.73 -21.78 17.23
N LYS A 245 9.53 -22.35 17.42
CA LYS A 245 9.33 -23.57 18.20
C LYS A 245 10.16 -24.74 17.68
N ASN A 246 10.42 -24.76 16.38
CA ASN A 246 11.13 -25.85 15.71
C ASN A 246 12.65 -25.59 15.59
N LEU A 247 13.14 -24.42 16.03
CA LEU A 247 14.57 -24.07 16.03
C LEU A 247 15.38 -24.78 17.14
N TYR A 248 14.72 -25.51 18.05
CA TYR A 248 15.34 -26.12 19.23
C TYR A 248 16.04 -27.47 18.96
N ASP A 249 16.12 -27.93 17.71
CA ASP A 249 16.87 -29.14 17.36
C ASP A 249 18.38 -28.91 17.55
N ARG A 250 19.03 -29.71 18.40
CA ARG A 250 20.27 -29.32 19.11
C ARG A 250 21.49 -29.05 18.22
N LYS A 251 21.59 -29.67 17.04
CA LYS A 251 22.82 -29.66 16.22
C LYS A 251 23.11 -28.35 15.48
N SER A 252 22.08 -27.59 15.09
CA SER A 252 22.24 -26.33 14.34
C SER A 252 21.66 -25.11 15.06
N ARG A 253 21.18 -25.30 16.30
CA ARG A 253 20.44 -24.28 17.06
C ARG A 253 21.16 -22.95 17.16
N LEU A 254 22.45 -22.94 17.50
CA LEU A 254 23.21 -21.70 17.66
C LEU A 254 23.29 -20.94 16.33
N VAL A 255 23.69 -21.62 15.26
CA VAL A 255 23.83 -21.01 13.92
C VAL A 255 22.50 -20.43 13.45
N VAL A 256 21.41 -21.20 13.55
CA VAL A 256 20.10 -20.75 13.06
C VAL A 256 19.51 -19.65 13.93
N SER A 257 19.73 -19.70 15.25
CA SER A 257 19.28 -18.65 16.17
C SER A 257 20.04 -17.34 15.93
N THR A 258 21.36 -17.40 15.74
CA THR A 258 22.19 -16.25 15.39
C THR A 258 21.79 -15.69 14.03
N ALA A 259 21.61 -16.53 13.02
CA ALA A 259 21.14 -16.10 11.70
C ALA A 259 19.76 -15.43 11.78
N SER A 260 18.82 -16.02 12.51
CA SER A 260 17.47 -15.45 12.71
C SER A 260 17.54 -14.11 13.43
N ALA A 261 18.40 -13.97 14.43
CA ALA A 261 18.61 -12.71 15.15
C ALA A 261 19.21 -11.62 14.24
N ILE A 262 20.21 -11.95 13.42
CA ILE A 262 20.80 -11.02 12.44
C ILE A 262 19.74 -10.58 11.43
N LEU A 263 18.95 -11.50 10.88
CA LEU A 263 17.88 -11.18 9.93
C LEU A 263 16.78 -10.32 10.55
N LEU A 264 16.43 -10.58 11.82
CA LEU A 264 15.46 -9.77 12.56
C LEU A 264 15.99 -8.36 12.84
N LEU A 265 17.26 -8.24 13.24
CA LEU A 265 17.90 -6.94 13.45
C LEU A 265 18.01 -6.15 12.14
N TRP A 266 18.34 -6.82 11.03
CA TRP A 266 18.29 -6.19 9.70
C TRP A 266 16.88 -5.70 9.39
N TYR A 267 15.86 -6.54 9.55
CA TYR A 267 14.46 -6.14 9.35
C TYR A 267 14.07 -4.88 10.16
N ILE A 268 14.41 -4.86 11.45
CA ILE A 268 14.15 -3.72 12.34
C ILE A 268 14.89 -2.48 11.84
N PHE A 269 16.17 -2.61 11.47
CA PHE A 269 16.97 -1.51 10.95
C PHE A 269 16.38 -0.94 9.65
N SER A 270 15.95 -1.79 8.72
CA SER A 270 15.30 -1.35 7.48
C SER A 270 14.03 -0.54 7.78
N CYS A 271 13.22 -0.98 8.75
CA CYS A 271 12.05 -0.22 9.19
C CYS A 271 12.43 1.15 9.78
N MET A 272 13.40 1.18 10.69
CA MET A 272 13.86 2.42 11.34
C MET A 272 14.46 3.40 10.33
N SER A 273 15.21 2.92 9.35
CA SER A 273 15.78 3.75 8.28
C SER A 273 14.74 4.39 7.36
N ALA A 274 13.52 3.82 7.33
CA ALA A 274 12.41 4.34 6.56
C ALA A 274 11.66 5.47 7.29
N HIS A 275 11.95 5.71 8.57
CA HIS A 275 11.27 6.72 9.36
C HIS A 275 11.59 8.13 8.85
N PRO A 276 10.61 9.05 8.77
CA PRO A 276 9.19 8.86 9.10
C PRO A 276 8.31 8.42 7.92
N TRP A 277 8.89 8.15 6.74
CA TRP A 277 8.20 7.91 5.47
C TRP A 277 7.99 6.43 5.15
N HIS A 278 7.44 5.67 6.10
CA HIS A 278 7.27 4.21 5.99
C HIS A 278 6.42 3.77 4.79
N LEU A 279 5.43 4.57 4.37
CA LEU A 279 4.58 4.26 3.22
C LEU A 279 5.39 4.15 1.92
N GLY A 280 6.33 5.07 1.72
CA GLY A 280 7.24 5.10 0.57
C GLY A 280 8.39 4.11 0.68
N TYR A 281 8.39 3.20 1.65
CA TYR A 281 9.47 2.22 1.82
C TYR A 281 9.60 1.30 0.60
N PHE A 282 10.82 1.15 0.09
CA PHE A 282 11.23 0.09 -0.82
C PHE A 282 12.51 -0.51 -0.27
N ASN A 283 12.71 -1.80 -0.50
CA ASN A 283 13.82 -2.52 0.07
C ASN A 283 15.16 -2.20 -0.60
N GLU A 284 16.20 -2.80 -0.06
CA GLU A 284 17.60 -2.57 -0.41
C GLU A 284 17.88 -2.93 -1.88
N ILE A 285 17.24 -3.99 -2.39
CA ILE A 285 17.39 -4.43 -3.80
C ILE A 285 16.78 -3.40 -4.76
N ALA A 286 15.70 -2.73 -4.37
CA ALA A 286 15.08 -1.66 -5.15
C ALA A 286 15.88 -0.34 -5.11
N GLY A 287 16.99 -0.27 -4.36
CA GLY A 287 17.74 0.96 -4.13
C GLY A 287 17.09 1.90 -3.11
N GLY A 288 16.23 1.37 -2.24
CA GLY A 288 15.59 2.13 -1.16
C GLY A 288 14.45 3.06 -1.61
N PRO A 289 13.85 3.82 -0.67
CA PRO A 289 12.71 4.70 -0.93
C PRO A 289 12.94 5.71 -2.07
N ALA A 290 14.16 6.24 -2.20
CA ALA A 290 14.51 7.22 -3.21
C ALA A 290 14.46 6.69 -4.66
N ASN A 291 14.52 5.37 -4.86
CA ASN A 291 14.54 4.74 -6.18
C ASN A 291 13.27 3.92 -6.49
N GLY A 292 12.41 3.69 -5.50
CA GLY A 292 11.21 2.87 -5.64
C GLY A 292 10.27 3.30 -6.77
N TYR A 293 10.18 4.61 -7.03
CA TYR A 293 9.37 5.18 -8.11
C TYR A 293 9.73 4.70 -9.52
N LYS A 294 10.95 4.18 -9.71
CA LYS A 294 11.38 3.57 -10.98
C LYS A 294 10.69 2.24 -11.24
N PHE A 295 10.27 1.55 -10.17
CA PHE A 295 9.64 0.25 -10.23
C PHE A 295 8.12 0.34 -10.10
N LEU A 296 7.61 1.13 -9.15
CA LEU A 296 6.18 1.22 -8.84
C LEU A 296 5.82 2.66 -8.49
N THR A 297 4.62 3.10 -8.87
CA THR A 297 4.10 4.44 -8.55
C THR A 297 2.82 4.35 -7.72
N ASP A 298 2.05 5.45 -7.64
CA ASP A 298 0.76 5.53 -6.97
C ASP A 298 0.91 5.35 -5.45
N SER A 299 -0.05 4.70 -4.79
CA SER A 299 -0.06 4.41 -3.35
C SER A 299 1.11 3.55 -2.87
N ASN A 300 1.96 3.06 -3.77
CA ASN A 300 3.25 2.49 -3.40
C ASN A 300 4.29 3.55 -2.97
N VAL A 301 4.14 4.81 -3.36
CA VAL A 301 5.14 5.86 -3.14
C VAL A 301 4.61 6.94 -2.22
N ASP A 302 3.41 7.47 -2.51
CA ASP A 302 2.87 8.63 -1.80
C ASP A 302 1.36 8.52 -1.64
N TRP A 303 0.84 8.83 -0.47
CA TRP A 303 -0.60 8.98 -0.21
C TRP A 303 -0.91 10.25 0.60
N GLY A 304 -0.02 11.25 0.56
CA GLY A 304 -0.18 12.58 1.15
C GLY A 304 1.06 13.09 1.89
N GLN A 305 2.00 12.21 2.26
CA GLN A 305 3.16 12.60 3.05
C GLN A 305 4.12 13.54 2.29
N GLY A 306 4.22 13.40 0.97
CA GLY A 306 5.09 14.27 0.16
C GLY A 306 4.63 15.72 0.16
N LEU A 307 3.31 15.95 0.16
CA LEU A 307 2.76 17.31 0.13
C LEU A 307 3.11 18.09 1.40
N LYS A 308 3.03 17.44 2.57
CA LYS A 308 3.43 18.04 3.85
C LYS A 308 4.89 18.48 3.84
N GLU A 309 5.78 17.60 3.40
CA GLU A 309 7.23 17.88 3.33
C GLU A 309 7.56 18.94 2.28
N LEU A 310 6.84 18.96 1.15
CA LEU A 310 6.94 20.03 0.17
C LEU A 310 6.56 21.37 0.79
N GLY A 311 5.54 21.43 1.65
CA GLY A 311 5.16 22.65 2.37
C GLY A 311 6.23 23.15 3.33
N ILE A 312 6.90 22.24 4.05
CA ILE A 312 8.05 22.59 4.92
C ILE A 312 9.19 23.15 4.07
N TRP A 313 9.53 22.48 2.97
CA TRP A 313 10.54 22.95 2.04
C TRP A 313 10.18 24.32 1.43
N TYR A 314 8.92 24.51 1.04
CA TYR A 314 8.41 25.75 0.46
C TYR A 314 8.61 26.91 1.44
N LYS A 315 8.16 26.77 2.69
CA LYS A 315 8.33 27.81 3.72
C LYS A 315 9.79 28.15 3.98
N LYS A 316 10.67 27.13 3.99
CA LYS A 316 12.11 27.32 4.22
C LYS A 316 12.80 28.07 3.08
N ASN A 317 12.42 27.81 1.83
CA ASN A 317 13.06 28.41 0.66
C ASN A 317 12.35 29.68 0.19
N ASN A 318 11.13 29.92 0.69
CA ASN A 318 10.29 31.08 0.44
C ASN A 318 10.19 31.49 -1.05
N PRO A 319 9.93 30.55 -1.99
CA PRO A 319 9.61 30.95 -3.35
C PRO A 319 8.27 31.70 -3.35
N SER A 320 8.08 32.64 -4.28
CA SER A 320 6.79 33.36 -4.38
C SER A 320 5.65 32.46 -4.85
N VAL A 321 5.97 31.49 -5.71
CA VAL A 321 5.08 30.48 -6.29
C VAL A 321 5.94 29.37 -6.91
N ILE A 322 5.44 28.14 -6.97
CA ILE A 322 6.09 27.04 -7.70
C ILE A 322 5.19 26.51 -8.82
N TYR A 323 5.77 25.96 -9.88
CA TYR A 323 5.02 25.10 -10.78
C TYR A 323 4.82 23.74 -10.11
N PHE A 324 3.63 23.15 -10.22
CA PHE A 324 3.35 21.89 -9.53
C PHE A 324 2.47 20.95 -10.35
N SER A 325 2.98 19.73 -10.59
CA SER A 325 2.21 18.60 -11.08
C SER A 325 2.03 17.58 -9.96
N TYR A 326 0.86 17.61 -9.33
CA TYR A 326 0.61 16.90 -8.08
C TYR A 326 -0.29 15.67 -8.27
N PHE A 327 0.15 14.53 -7.74
CA PHE A 327 -0.69 13.34 -7.54
C PHE A 327 -0.96 13.16 -6.05
N GLY A 328 -2.20 13.38 -5.62
CA GLY A 328 -2.66 13.15 -4.25
C GLY A 328 -4.06 13.70 -4.01
N THR A 329 -4.49 13.79 -2.76
CA THR A 329 -5.86 14.20 -2.37
C THR A 329 -5.93 15.50 -1.58
N GLY A 330 -4.84 15.94 -0.97
CA GLY A 330 -4.82 17.16 -0.15
C GLY A 330 -4.58 18.43 -0.97
N ASP A 331 -5.26 19.51 -0.61
CA ASP A 331 -5.03 20.85 -1.18
C ASP A 331 -3.63 21.38 -0.79
N PRO A 332 -2.77 21.77 -1.77
CA PRO A 332 -1.49 22.41 -1.48
C PRO A 332 -1.59 23.71 -0.67
N HIS A 333 -2.67 24.49 -0.81
CA HIS A 333 -2.85 25.75 -0.06
C HIS A 333 -2.95 25.53 1.44
N TYR A 334 -3.48 24.39 1.89
CA TYR A 334 -3.50 24.00 3.31
C TYR A 334 -2.09 24.01 3.95
N TYR A 335 -1.06 23.66 3.18
CA TYR A 335 0.34 23.68 3.64
C TYR A 335 1.05 25.02 3.38
N GLY A 336 0.34 26.03 2.88
CA GLY A 336 0.88 27.35 2.53
C GLY A 336 1.67 27.36 1.22
N ILE A 337 1.43 26.39 0.34
CA ILE A 337 2.11 26.28 -0.95
C ILE A 337 1.31 27.07 -1.98
N ARG A 338 1.87 28.15 -2.51
CA ARG A 338 1.32 28.79 -3.70
C ARG A 338 1.84 28.11 -4.95
N TYR A 339 0.96 27.75 -5.87
CA TYR A 339 1.36 26.92 -7.00
C TYR A 339 0.61 27.20 -8.30
N VAL A 340 1.31 27.08 -9.41
CA VAL A 340 0.71 27.03 -10.75
C VAL A 340 0.52 25.55 -11.14
N PRO A 341 -0.71 25.08 -11.40
CA PRO A 341 -0.93 23.68 -11.79
C PRO A 341 -0.33 23.37 -13.17
N VAL A 342 0.36 22.22 -13.28
CA VAL A 342 0.96 21.72 -14.53
C VAL A 342 0.49 20.29 -14.82
N GLY A 343 -0.23 20.08 -15.92
CA GLY A 343 -0.69 18.76 -16.36
C GLY A 343 -1.58 18.02 -15.35
N PHE A 344 -2.15 18.71 -14.36
CA PHE A 344 -2.80 18.19 -13.15
C PHE A 344 -3.65 16.90 -13.29
N VAL A 345 -3.04 15.73 -13.08
CA VAL A 345 -3.76 14.50 -12.69
C VAL A 345 -3.70 14.34 -11.18
N THR A 346 -4.84 14.52 -10.52
CA THR A 346 -4.97 14.52 -9.05
C THR A 346 -6.31 13.94 -8.60
N HIS A 347 -6.43 13.64 -7.30
CA HIS A 347 -7.69 13.24 -6.65
C HIS A 347 -8.33 14.37 -5.83
N VAL A 348 -7.73 15.57 -5.79
CA VAL A 348 -8.31 16.79 -5.19
C VAL A 348 -9.60 17.20 -5.93
N PRO A 349 -10.68 17.69 -5.33
CA PRO A 349 -11.86 18.19 -6.07
C PRO A 349 -11.54 19.43 -6.93
N ASP A 350 -12.22 19.63 -8.07
CA ASP A 350 -11.91 20.75 -9.01
C ASP A 350 -12.00 22.14 -8.36
N GLU A 351 -12.91 22.31 -7.41
CA GLU A 351 -13.11 23.55 -6.65
C GLU A 351 -11.88 23.95 -5.80
N GLU A 352 -11.09 22.97 -5.37
CA GLU A 352 -9.86 23.13 -4.58
C GLU A 352 -8.59 23.19 -5.46
N ARG A 353 -8.74 23.09 -6.80
CA ARG A 353 -7.63 23.08 -7.79
C ARG A 353 -7.35 24.45 -8.41
N GLN A 354 -7.85 25.55 -7.84
CA GLN A 354 -7.79 26.86 -8.51
C GLN A 354 -6.36 27.35 -8.76
N GLY A 355 -5.40 26.91 -7.93
CA GLY A 355 -4.00 27.31 -8.04
C GLY A 355 -3.79 28.80 -7.87
N ASP A 356 -2.61 29.28 -8.23
CA ASP A 356 -2.19 30.66 -8.15
C ASP A 356 -1.68 31.15 -9.51
N ASP A 357 -1.86 32.45 -9.74
CA ASP A 357 -1.18 33.16 -10.80
C ASP A 357 0.26 33.54 -10.40
N ILE A 358 1.16 33.55 -11.40
CA ILE A 358 2.48 34.16 -11.24
C ILE A 358 2.34 35.67 -11.23
N VAL A 359 3.04 36.32 -10.30
CA VAL A 359 3.22 37.78 -10.27
C VAL A 359 4.46 38.14 -11.10
N PRO A 360 4.32 38.79 -12.28
CA PRO A 360 5.46 39.23 -13.08
C PRO A 360 6.35 40.18 -12.26
N GLY A 361 7.66 39.91 -12.23
CA GLY A 361 8.63 40.67 -11.43
C GLY A 361 8.86 40.16 -10.00
N GLY A 362 8.04 39.22 -9.50
CA GLY A 362 8.14 38.70 -8.13
C GLY A 362 8.91 37.38 -7.95
N SER A 363 9.13 36.61 -9.02
CA SER A 363 9.83 35.32 -8.93
C SER A 363 11.11 35.30 -9.74
N GLU A 364 12.26 35.46 -9.08
CA GLU A 364 13.56 35.24 -9.74
C GLU A 364 13.81 33.77 -10.04
N ARG A 365 13.30 32.88 -9.18
CA ARG A 365 13.53 31.42 -9.25
C ARG A 365 12.33 30.68 -9.79
N ILE A 366 12.57 29.76 -10.71
CA ILE A 366 11.53 28.93 -11.32
C ILE A 366 11.72 27.51 -10.80
N PHE A 367 10.97 27.15 -9.78
CA PHE A 367 10.90 25.78 -9.29
C PHE A 367 9.76 25.03 -9.94
N PHE A 368 10.01 23.77 -10.30
CA PHE A 368 8.99 22.84 -10.73
C PHE A 368 8.97 21.62 -9.82
N ALA A 369 7.87 21.43 -9.10
CA ALA A 369 7.60 20.24 -8.32
C ALA A 369 6.75 19.25 -9.13
N VAL A 370 7.06 17.95 -9.04
CA VAL A 370 6.25 16.89 -9.66
C VAL A 370 6.27 15.62 -8.80
N SER A 371 5.08 15.09 -8.51
CA SER A 371 4.94 13.81 -7.80
C SER A 371 5.51 12.65 -8.62
N ALA A 372 6.11 11.67 -7.96
CA ALA A 372 6.68 10.46 -8.58
C ALA A 372 5.74 9.77 -9.59
N THR A 373 4.45 9.67 -9.26
CA THR A 373 3.41 9.09 -10.13
C THR A 373 3.22 9.91 -11.41
N ASN A 374 3.20 11.23 -11.30
CA ASN A 374 3.08 12.11 -12.46
C ASN A 374 4.38 12.13 -13.27
N LEU A 375 5.56 12.11 -12.62
CA LEU A 375 6.85 12.03 -13.29
C LEU A 375 6.99 10.78 -14.18
N GLN A 376 6.41 9.66 -13.76
CA GLN A 376 6.33 8.42 -14.56
C GLN A 376 5.14 8.40 -15.54
N ALA A 377 4.40 9.50 -15.65
CA ALA A 377 3.25 9.67 -16.52
C ALA A 377 2.22 8.54 -16.36
N THR A 378 2.03 8.03 -15.13
CA THR A 378 1.20 6.83 -14.89
C THR A 378 -0.22 6.99 -15.40
N TYR A 379 -0.79 8.20 -15.32
CA TYR A 379 -2.16 8.48 -15.72
C TYR A 379 -2.30 9.42 -16.92
N TYR A 380 -1.19 9.74 -17.59
CA TYR A 380 -1.19 10.63 -18.75
C TYR A 380 -1.30 9.81 -20.04
N SER A 381 -1.99 10.35 -21.04
CA SER A 381 -2.01 9.76 -22.39
C SER A 381 -0.62 9.84 -23.03
N ASP A 382 0.01 11.02 -22.95
CA ASP A 382 1.41 11.21 -23.29
C ASP A 382 2.32 10.69 -22.17
N ARG A 383 3.03 9.58 -22.45
CA ARG A 383 3.92 8.93 -21.49
C ARG A 383 5.28 9.63 -21.34
N GLU A 384 5.57 10.61 -22.20
CA GLU A 384 6.83 11.36 -22.24
C GLU A 384 6.69 12.81 -21.76
N VAL A 385 5.49 13.24 -21.36
CA VAL A 385 5.17 14.64 -20.98
C VAL A 385 6.16 15.24 -19.96
N PHE A 386 6.72 14.43 -19.05
CA PHE A 386 7.71 14.87 -18.05
C PHE A 386 9.10 14.24 -18.23
N SER A 387 9.39 13.57 -19.35
CA SER A 387 10.66 12.88 -19.53
C SER A 387 11.87 13.81 -19.58
N PHE A 388 11.66 15.07 -19.98
CA PHE A 388 12.69 16.12 -19.97
C PHE A 388 13.28 16.39 -18.57
N LEU A 389 12.55 16.04 -17.49
CA LEU A 389 13.03 16.18 -16.12
C LEU A 389 13.95 15.04 -15.69
N LYS A 390 13.86 13.86 -16.32
CA LYS A 390 14.60 12.66 -15.89
C LYS A 390 16.13 12.82 -16.01
N GLY A 391 16.59 13.72 -16.88
CA GLY A 391 18.01 14.06 -17.06
C GLY A 391 18.51 15.20 -16.17
N ILE A 392 17.63 15.80 -15.36
CA ILE A 392 17.97 16.93 -14.48
C ILE A 392 18.07 16.40 -13.04
N PRO A 393 19.14 16.69 -12.29
CA PRO A 393 19.17 16.33 -10.88
C PRO A 393 18.16 17.19 -10.10
N PRO A 394 17.28 16.58 -9.27
CA PRO A 394 16.35 17.35 -8.45
C PRO A 394 17.12 18.14 -7.38
N ALA A 395 16.69 19.37 -7.11
CA ALA A 395 17.22 20.19 -6.03
C ALA A 395 16.87 19.60 -4.65
N THR A 396 15.73 18.93 -4.54
CA THR A 396 15.33 18.17 -3.35
C THR A 396 14.29 17.11 -3.70
N LEU A 397 14.11 16.14 -2.81
CA LEU A 397 13.12 15.07 -2.93
C LEU A 397 12.31 14.90 -1.61
N PRO A 398 11.41 15.84 -1.27
CA PRO A 398 10.51 15.72 -0.13
C PRO A 398 9.84 14.34 -0.02
N ALA A 399 9.95 13.74 1.17
CA ALA A 399 9.44 12.40 1.53
C ALA A 399 9.78 11.25 0.56
N ASN A 400 10.83 11.39 -0.27
CA ASN A 400 11.16 10.45 -1.35
C ASN A 400 10.04 10.31 -2.42
N SER A 401 9.16 11.30 -2.56
CA SER A 401 7.95 11.16 -3.39
C SER A 401 7.63 12.34 -4.30
N ILE A 402 8.09 13.55 -4.00
CA ILE A 402 7.91 14.73 -4.86
C ILE A 402 9.27 15.28 -5.27
N PHE A 403 9.53 15.35 -6.57
CA PHE A 403 10.77 15.87 -7.12
C PHE A 403 10.63 17.38 -7.29
N VAL A 404 11.56 18.16 -6.73
CA VAL A 404 11.62 19.60 -6.95
C VAL A 404 12.84 19.94 -7.78
N TYR A 405 12.63 20.54 -8.94
CA TYR A 405 13.67 20.95 -9.88
C TYR A 405 13.82 22.47 -9.86
N ASP A 406 15.05 22.96 -9.85
CA ASP A 406 15.35 24.36 -10.12
C ASP A 406 15.60 24.53 -11.62
N LEU A 407 14.61 25.11 -12.32
CA LEU A 407 14.67 25.33 -13.76
C LEU A 407 15.14 26.75 -14.12
N THR A 408 15.51 27.56 -13.13
CA THR A 408 15.77 29.01 -13.29
C THR A 408 16.75 29.33 -14.40
N LYS A 409 17.79 28.50 -14.55
CA LYS A 409 18.88 28.69 -15.53
C LYS A 409 18.87 27.65 -16.66
N ASN A 410 17.78 26.90 -16.83
CA ASN A 410 17.69 25.83 -17.82
C ASN A 410 16.71 26.20 -18.95
N PRO A 411 17.17 26.84 -20.05
CA PRO A 411 16.29 27.32 -21.12
C PRO A 411 15.54 26.19 -21.85
N ASP A 412 16.12 24.99 -21.93
CA ASP A 412 15.49 23.86 -22.61
C ASP A 412 14.35 23.27 -21.77
N ALA A 413 14.54 23.14 -20.46
CA ALA A 413 13.49 22.70 -19.54
C ALA A 413 12.36 23.74 -19.44
N LEU A 414 12.69 25.03 -19.41
CA LEU A 414 11.69 26.11 -19.43
C LEU A 414 10.88 26.10 -20.73
N ARG A 415 11.51 25.78 -21.87
CA ARG A 415 10.80 25.63 -23.15
C ARG A 415 9.81 24.49 -23.10
N LYS A 416 10.22 23.31 -22.61
CA LYS A 416 9.31 22.16 -22.44
C LYS A 416 8.13 22.49 -21.51
N LEU A 417 8.38 23.22 -20.43
CA LEU A 417 7.31 23.68 -19.55
C LEU A 417 6.35 24.67 -20.25
N ALA A 418 6.87 25.57 -21.08
CA ALA A 418 6.07 26.48 -21.88
C ALA A 418 5.20 25.73 -22.90
N ASP A 419 5.76 24.72 -23.58
CA ASP A 419 5.06 23.87 -24.53
C ASP A 419 3.86 23.16 -23.86
N ILE A 420 4.04 22.67 -22.62
CA ILE A 420 2.96 22.06 -21.83
C ILE A 420 1.82 23.06 -21.60
N PHE A 421 2.14 24.30 -21.17
CA PHE A 421 1.12 25.32 -20.96
C PHE A 421 0.43 25.76 -22.26
N GLY A 422 1.18 25.84 -23.37
CA GLY A 422 0.63 26.09 -24.69
C GLY A 422 -0.36 25.03 -25.12
N GLY A 423 -0.05 23.75 -24.88
CA GLY A 423 -0.93 22.62 -25.17
C GLY A 423 -2.25 22.65 -24.37
N PHE A 424 -2.24 23.20 -23.16
CA PHE A 424 -3.45 23.41 -22.34
C PHE A 424 -4.14 24.76 -22.56
N GLY A 425 -3.67 25.59 -23.52
CA GLY A 425 -4.24 26.90 -23.80
C GLY A 425 -3.94 27.98 -22.76
N ASN A 426 -3.01 27.74 -21.82
CA ASN A 426 -2.59 28.75 -20.84
C ASN A 426 -1.51 29.67 -21.43
N VAL A 427 -1.95 30.55 -22.34
CA VAL A 427 -1.08 31.46 -23.09
C VAL A 427 -0.31 32.42 -22.19
N LYS A 428 -0.88 32.80 -21.04
CA LYS A 428 -0.23 33.70 -20.07
C LYS A 428 1.04 33.09 -19.50
N GLN A 429 0.97 31.84 -19.03
CA GLN A 429 2.13 31.12 -18.49
C GLN A 429 3.17 30.82 -19.56
N MET A 430 2.72 30.39 -20.75
CA MET A 430 3.59 30.12 -21.89
C MET A 430 4.43 31.37 -22.25
N LYS A 431 3.79 32.52 -22.44
CA LYS A 431 4.48 33.78 -22.78
C LYS A 431 5.45 34.24 -21.68
N TYR A 432 5.10 34.06 -20.41
CA TYR A 432 5.98 34.37 -19.29
C TYR A 432 7.28 33.54 -19.35
N LEU A 433 7.17 32.24 -19.56
CA LEU A 433 8.33 31.35 -19.68
C LEU A 433 9.20 31.67 -20.90
N GLU A 434 8.58 31.97 -22.05
CA GLU A 434 9.31 32.41 -23.26
C GLU A 434 10.10 33.70 -23.05
N MET A 435 9.53 34.66 -22.33
CA MET A 435 10.22 35.90 -21.96
C MET A 435 11.45 35.60 -21.09
N ARG A 436 11.34 34.70 -20.11
CA ARG A 436 12.47 34.29 -19.26
C ARG A 436 13.57 33.60 -20.07
N ILE A 437 13.21 32.73 -21.02
CA ILE A 437 14.17 32.07 -21.92
C ILE A 437 14.94 33.11 -22.76
N LYS A 438 14.25 34.12 -23.31
CA LYS A 438 14.91 35.22 -24.06
C LYS A 438 15.88 36.00 -23.19
N GLY A 439 15.53 36.23 -21.92
CA GLY A 439 16.40 36.88 -20.93
C GLY A 439 17.70 36.11 -20.69
N LEU A 440 17.63 34.78 -20.50
CA LEU A 440 18.82 33.94 -20.29
C LEU A 440 19.77 33.95 -21.48
N LYS A 441 19.24 33.88 -22.71
CA LYS A 441 20.05 33.91 -23.94
C LYS A 441 20.83 35.22 -24.12
N ARG A 442 20.28 36.35 -23.65
CA ARG A 442 20.96 37.65 -23.70
C ARG A 442 22.13 37.75 -22.70
N ILE A 443 22.09 36.97 -21.61
CA ILE A 443 23.12 36.98 -20.57
C ILE A 443 24.26 36.01 -20.91
N GLY A 444 23.97 34.85 -21.51
CA GLY A 444 24.98 33.84 -21.88
C GLY A 444 25.68 34.06 -23.24
N GLY A 445 25.30 35.10 -23.99
CA GLY A 445 25.93 35.49 -25.26
C GLY A 445 26.89 36.69 -25.13
N LYS A 446 27.18 37.12 -23.91
CA LYS A 446 28.30 37.99 -23.54
C LYS A 446 29.31 37.14 -22.78
#